data_AF-A0A8H3HKY7-F1
#
_entry.id   AF-A0A8H3HKY7-F1
#
_cell.length_a   1.000
_cell.length_b   1.000
_cell.length_c   1.000
_cell.angle_alpha   90.00
_cell.angle_beta   90.00
_cell.angle_gamma   90.00
#
_symmetry.space_group_name_H-M   'P 1'
#
loop_
_entity.id
_entity.type
_entity.pdbx_description
1 polymer ?
#
loop_
_entity_poly.entity_id
_entity_poly.type
_entity_poly.pdbx_seq_one_letter_code
_entity_poly.pdbx_strand_id
1 'polypeptide(L)'
;MDERSIAREVRALRRLPFTEVRQSIIQSMQGNHDVESQRHALNLRCPLSQFRIRDPARFSGCTHYQCFDATAFLMVTHRARTRGTANLRCPICERNVNQRDMVIDLYFDDILRRAPVTTNEVFLQVNGEWRTRDGQFASLREAVRVTINYTNVPANPPPHPTRNGQLPRPNPAELECLAFFSIIGFVWFIFMIHRLLNCLNLV
;
A
#
# COMPACT_ATOMS: atom_id res chain seq x y z
N MET A 1 14.92 23.94 8.73
CA MET A 1 13.48 23.66 8.64
C MET A 1 13.11 22.77 9.81
N ASP A 2 12.17 23.19 10.63
CA ASP A 2 11.59 22.32 11.64
C ASP A 2 10.48 21.46 11.00
N GLU A 3 10.09 20.38 11.68
CA GLU A 3 9.04 19.46 11.21
C GLU A 3 7.69 20.15 11.03
N ARG A 4 7.40 21.15 11.86
CA ARG A 4 6.15 21.94 11.81
C ARG A 4 6.03 22.76 10.52
N SER A 5 7.13 23.38 10.07
CA SER A 5 7.16 24.11 8.80
C SER A 5 6.93 23.18 7.61
N ILE A 6 7.53 21.98 7.63
CA ILE A 6 7.34 20.99 6.56
C ILE A 6 5.89 20.53 6.50
N ALA A 7 5.30 20.18 7.64
CA ALA A 7 3.90 19.78 7.71
C ALA A 7 2.97 20.88 7.17
N ARG A 8 3.28 22.16 7.40
CA ARG A 8 2.52 23.28 6.84
C ARG A 8 2.65 23.35 5.32
N GLU A 9 3.86 23.19 4.78
CA GLU A 9 4.09 23.16 3.33
C GLU A 9 3.36 22.00 2.67
N VAL A 10 3.43 20.79 3.22
CA VAL A 10 2.72 19.61 2.70
C VAL A 10 1.20 19.86 2.66
N ARG A 11 0.63 20.44 3.71
CA ARG A 11 -0.80 20.79 3.77
C ARG A 11 -1.22 21.84 2.74
N ALA A 12 -0.30 22.73 2.35
CA ALA A 12 -0.55 23.77 1.36
C ALA A 12 -0.43 23.28 -0.09
N LEU A 13 0.06 22.05 -0.33
CA LEU A 13 0.16 21.49 -1.67
C LEU A 13 -1.23 21.27 -2.27
N ARG A 14 -1.34 21.56 -3.57
CA ARG A 14 -2.54 21.22 -4.34
C ARG A 14 -2.73 19.70 -4.35
N ARG A 15 -3.99 19.27 -4.27
CA ARG A 15 -4.39 17.86 -4.32
C ARG A 15 -4.88 17.52 -5.71
N LEU A 16 -4.27 16.51 -6.32
CA LEU A 16 -4.66 15.96 -7.61
C LEU A 16 -5.79 14.94 -7.38
N PRO A 17 -7.02 15.19 -7.88
CA PRO A 17 -8.18 14.34 -7.62
C PRO A 17 -7.99 12.89 -8.10
N PHE A 18 -8.56 11.95 -7.35
CA PHE A 18 -8.58 10.52 -7.71
C PHE A 18 -9.05 10.28 -9.15
N THR A 19 -10.14 10.96 -9.55
CA THR A 19 -10.77 10.81 -10.86
C THR A 19 -9.86 11.26 -12.00
N GLU A 20 -9.14 12.36 -11.81
CA GLU A 20 -8.21 12.92 -12.79
C GLU A 20 -7.03 11.97 -13.04
N VAL A 21 -6.41 11.47 -11.96
CA VAL A 21 -5.30 10.51 -12.07
C VAL A 21 -5.75 9.22 -12.74
N ARG A 22 -6.89 8.67 -12.30
CA ARG A 22 -7.46 7.44 -12.88
C ARG A 22 -7.73 7.61 -14.37
N GLN A 23 -8.30 8.75 -14.78
CA GLN A 23 -8.59 9.01 -16.18
C GLN A 23 -7.31 9.13 -17.02
N SER A 24 -6.28 9.79 -16.48
CA SER A 24 -4.96 9.86 -17.10
C SER A 24 -4.33 8.48 -17.30
N ILE A 25 -4.43 7.58 -16.30
CA ILE A 25 -3.96 6.19 -16.41
C ILE A 25 -4.64 5.48 -17.58
N ILE A 26 -5.97 5.55 -17.62
CA ILE A 26 -6.78 4.90 -18.66
C ILE A 26 -6.39 5.41 -20.06
N GLN A 27 -6.31 6.73 -20.23
CA GLN A 27 -5.98 7.34 -21.51
C GLN A 27 -4.57 6.96 -21.99
N SER A 28 -3.58 6.95 -21.10
CA SER A 28 -2.20 6.65 -21.47
C SER A 28 -1.93 5.15 -21.69
N MET A 29 -2.71 4.26 -21.07
CA MET A 29 -2.52 2.81 -21.22
C MET A 29 -3.33 2.20 -22.37
N GLN A 30 -4.37 2.87 -22.88
CA GLN A 30 -5.24 2.36 -23.96
C GLN A 30 -4.58 2.32 -25.35
N GLY A 31 -3.46 3.02 -25.57
CA GLY A 31 -2.77 3.08 -26.87
C GLY A 31 -1.82 1.91 -27.19
N ASN A 32 -1.61 0.98 -26.26
CA ASN A 32 -0.72 -0.18 -26.45
C ASN A 32 -1.55 -1.44 -26.74
N HIS A 33 -1.88 -1.67 -28.02
CA HIS A 33 -2.75 -2.75 -28.47
C HIS A 33 -2.20 -4.18 -28.31
N ASP A 34 -0.95 -4.35 -27.86
CA ASP A 34 -0.29 -5.67 -27.75
C ASP A 34 -0.05 -6.16 -26.31
N VAL A 35 -0.57 -5.49 -25.28
CA VAL A 35 -0.13 -5.80 -23.90
C VAL A 35 -1.28 -6.06 -22.93
N GLU A 36 -1.89 -7.24 -23.07
CA GLU A 36 -2.70 -7.89 -22.03
C GLU A 36 -1.88 -8.22 -20.74
N SER A 37 -0.60 -7.83 -20.68
CA SER A 37 0.35 -8.17 -19.61
C SER A 37 1.13 -6.98 -19.01
N GLN A 38 0.90 -5.71 -19.39
CA GLN A 38 1.67 -4.58 -18.82
C GLN A 38 1.10 -4.14 -17.48
N ARG A 39 1.22 -5.01 -16.48
CA ARG A 39 1.01 -4.66 -15.08
C ARG A 39 2.10 -3.66 -14.70
N HIS A 40 1.72 -2.40 -14.55
CA HIS A 40 2.64 -1.38 -14.05
C HIS A 40 2.72 -1.50 -12.53
N ALA A 41 3.86 -1.97 -12.04
CA ALA A 41 4.10 -2.07 -10.61
C ALA A 41 4.31 -0.67 -9.99
N LEU A 42 3.65 -0.42 -8.87
CA LEU A 42 3.85 0.76 -8.03
C LEU A 42 4.41 0.33 -6.68
N ASN A 43 5.54 0.92 -6.29
CA ASN A 43 6.14 0.71 -4.99
C ASN A 43 5.52 1.66 -3.95
N LEU A 44 5.03 1.12 -2.84
CA LEU A 44 4.43 1.89 -1.75
C LEU A 44 5.47 2.48 -0.78
N ARG A 45 6.76 2.20 -1.00
CA ARG A 45 7.89 2.80 -0.28
C ARG A 45 8.48 3.95 -1.09
N CYS A 46 8.86 5.00 -0.38
CA CYS A 46 9.46 6.19 -0.95
C CYS A 46 10.91 5.89 -1.37
N PRO A 47 11.34 6.26 -2.59
CA PRO A 47 12.72 6.05 -3.01
C PRO A 47 13.73 6.93 -2.26
N LEU A 48 13.27 8.03 -1.63
CA LEU A 48 14.15 8.92 -0.86
C LEU A 48 14.33 8.46 0.58
N SER A 49 13.23 8.12 1.27
CA SER A 49 13.27 7.78 2.69
C SER A 49 13.36 6.29 2.95
N GLN A 50 13.11 5.45 1.93
CA GLN A 50 12.99 4.00 2.02
C GLN A 50 11.88 3.51 2.97
N PHE A 51 11.06 4.41 3.52
CA PHE A 51 9.89 4.10 4.34
C PHE A 51 8.62 4.10 3.50
N ARG A 52 7.55 3.50 4.03
CA ARG A 52 6.22 3.58 3.42
C ARG A 52 5.83 5.05 3.25
N ILE A 53 5.36 5.40 2.05
CA ILE A 53 4.90 6.75 1.73
C ILE A 53 3.72 7.10 2.64
N ARG A 54 3.74 8.31 3.22
CA ARG A 54 2.64 8.85 4.01
C ARG A 54 1.94 9.98 3.27
N ASP A 55 2.73 10.86 2.66
CA ASP A 55 2.24 11.99 1.86
C ASP A 55 2.59 11.74 0.39
N PRO A 56 1.78 10.98 -0.38
CA PRO A 56 2.11 10.62 -1.74
C PRO A 56 2.11 11.85 -2.63
N ALA A 57 3.29 12.22 -3.10
CA ALA A 57 3.50 13.35 -3.99
C ALA A 57 4.13 12.95 -5.31
N ARG A 58 3.83 13.76 -6.31
CA ARG A 58 4.44 13.76 -7.64
C ARG A 58 4.45 15.20 -8.16
N PHE A 59 5.17 15.44 -9.25
CA PHE A 59 5.08 16.71 -9.96
C PHE A 59 4.04 16.61 -11.07
N SER A 60 3.26 17.68 -11.27
CA SER A 60 2.20 17.74 -12.30
C SER A 60 2.73 17.50 -13.72
N GLY A 61 3.98 17.89 -14.01
CA GLY A 61 4.61 17.65 -15.30
C GLY A 61 5.12 16.22 -15.54
N CYS A 62 5.12 15.35 -14.53
CA CYS A 62 5.66 13.99 -14.65
C CYS A 62 4.67 13.03 -15.30
N THR A 63 5.16 12.17 -16.19
CA THR A 63 4.38 11.13 -16.89
C THR A 63 4.36 9.76 -16.18
N HIS A 64 5.07 9.61 -15.06
CA HIS A 64 5.03 8.40 -14.23
C HIS A 64 3.90 8.45 -13.20
N TYR A 65 3.44 7.27 -12.78
CA TYR A 65 2.42 7.12 -11.72
C TYR A 65 3.02 6.85 -10.33
N GLN A 66 4.29 6.46 -10.27
CA GLN A 66 5.01 6.25 -9.02
C GLN A 66 5.10 7.56 -8.23
N CYS A 67 4.73 7.52 -6.95
CA CYS A 67 4.85 8.66 -6.04
C CYS A 67 6.12 8.56 -5.18
N PHE A 68 6.52 9.70 -4.61
CA PHE A 68 7.49 9.79 -3.52
C PHE A 68 6.80 10.45 -2.30
N ASP A 69 7.46 10.45 -1.15
CA ASP A 69 6.93 11.09 0.04
C ASP A 69 7.26 12.60 0.06
N ALA A 70 6.22 13.43 0.17
CA ALA A 70 6.33 14.89 0.14
C ALA A 70 7.23 15.42 1.27
N THR A 71 7.03 14.91 2.48
CA THR A 71 7.81 15.30 3.66
C THR A 71 9.29 14.98 3.44
N ALA A 72 9.61 13.77 2.99
CA ALA A 72 10.98 13.37 2.68
C ALA A 72 11.62 14.28 1.60
N PHE A 73 10.90 14.56 0.51
CA PHE A 73 11.40 15.43 -0.55
C PHE A 73 11.68 16.86 -0.05
N LEU A 74 10.77 17.45 0.71
CA LEU A 74 10.95 18.79 1.30
C LEU A 74 12.15 18.84 2.26
N MET A 75 12.33 17.82 3.09
CA MET A 75 13.48 17.71 4.00
C MET A 75 14.81 17.73 3.25
N VAL A 76 14.97 16.89 2.23
CA VAL A 76 16.25 16.78 1.51
C VAL A 76 16.54 18.00 0.64
N THR A 77 15.49 18.64 0.11
CA THR A 77 15.66 19.80 -0.79
C THR A 77 15.72 21.15 -0.07
N HIS A 78 15.29 21.24 1.19
CA HIS A 78 15.35 22.48 1.98
C HIS A 78 16.74 23.12 2.01
N ARG A 79 17.79 22.32 2.21
CA ARG A 79 19.18 22.81 2.28
C ARG A 79 19.68 23.38 0.94
N ALA A 80 19.19 22.83 -0.19
CA ALA A 80 19.54 23.33 -1.51
C ALA A 80 18.81 24.64 -1.84
N ARG A 81 17.56 24.79 -1.41
CA ARG A 81 16.74 26.00 -1.63
C ARG A 81 17.27 27.21 -0.87
N THR A 82 17.64 27.02 0.39
CA THR A 82 18.17 28.11 1.25
C THR A 82 19.48 28.71 0.75
N ARG A 83 20.20 28.02 -0.15
CA ARG A 83 21.44 28.51 -0.77
C ARG A 83 21.26 29.11 -2.17
N GLY A 84 20.03 29.22 -2.67
CA GLY A 84 19.74 29.86 -3.97
C GLY A 84 20.18 29.06 -5.22
N THR A 85 20.65 27.83 -5.05
CA THR A 85 21.22 27.00 -6.13
C THR A 85 20.31 25.82 -6.53
N ALA A 86 19.00 25.94 -6.37
CA ALA A 86 18.09 24.80 -6.42
C ALA A 86 17.66 24.43 -7.84
N ASN A 87 18.49 23.67 -8.55
CA ASN A 87 18.03 22.80 -9.62
C ASN A 87 17.41 21.55 -9.01
N LEU A 88 16.09 21.55 -8.83
CA LEU A 88 15.36 20.39 -8.30
C LEU A 88 15.13 19.38 -9.43
N ARG A 89 15.37 18.10 -9.12
CA ARG A 89 15.05 16.99 -10.00
C ARG A 89 14.02 16.07 -9.35
N CYS A 90 13.11 15.53 -10.16
CA CYS A 90 12.17 14.52 -9.70
C CYS A 90 12.95 13.26 -9.25
N PRO A 91 12.69 12.70 -8.06
CA PRO A 91 13.40 11.51 -7.58
C PRO A 91 12.99 10.22 -8.29
N ILE A 92 12.02 10.28 -9.22
CA ILE A 92 11.52 9.12 -9.96
C ILE A 92 12.04 9.10 -11.39
N CYS A 93 11.92 10.23 -12.10
CA CYS A 93 12.27 10.34 -13.52
C CYS A 93 13.37 11.35 -13.82
N GLU A 94 14.00 11.92 -12.79
CA GLU A 94 15.14 12.84 -12.86
C GLU A 94 14.94 14.14 -13.65
N ARG A 95 13.72 14.39 -14.15
CA ARG A 95 13.35 15.64 -14.83
C ARG A 95 13.54 16.84 -13.91
N ASN A 96 13.99 17.96 -14.47
CA ASN A 96 13.97 19.25 -13.79
C ASN A 96 12.53 19.67 -13.45
N VAL A 97 12.31 20.09 -12.21
CA VAL A 97 10.97 20.39 -11.68
C VAL A 97 10.98 21.67 -10.86
N ASN A 98 9.83 22.31 -10.73
CA ASN A 98 9.61 23.37 -9.74
C ASN A 98 8.90 22.77 -8.52
N GLN A 99 9.30 23.14 -7.31
CA GLN A 99 8.59 22.74 -6.08
C GLN A 99 7.10 23.12 -6.14
N ARG A 100 6.77 24.26 -6.75
CA ARG A 100 5.38 24.74 -6.88
C ARG A 100 4.48 23.80 -7.68
N ASP A 101 5.07 22.95 -8.52
CA ASP A 101 4.37 21.96 -9.33
C ASP A 101 4.15 20.64 -8.59
N MET A 102 4.66 20.52 -7.35
CA MET A 102 4.45 19.35 -6.50
C MET A 102 3.00 19.31 -6.03
N VAL A 103 2.38 18.14 -6.17
CA VAL A 103 0.98 17.90 -5.81
C VAL A 103 0.86 16.62 -4.98
N ILE A 104 -0.17 16.54 -4.15
CA ILE A 104 -0.56 15.29 -3.49
C ILE A 104 -1.45 14.47 -4.42
N ASP A 105 -1.08 13.22 -4.68
CA ASP A 105 -1.82 12.30 -5.54
C ASP A 105 -2.88 11.54 -4.72
N LEU A 106 -4.16 11.90 -4.89
CA LEU A 106 -5.24 11.27 -4.13
C LEU A 106 -5.60 9.86 -4.61
N TYR A 107 -5.17 9.46 -5.81
CA TYR A 107 -5.30 8.07 -6.26
C TYR A 107 -4.30 7.18 -5.54
N PHE A 108 -3.05 7.62 -5.41
CA PHE A 108 -2.03 6.90 -4.66
C PHE A 108 -2.31 6.89 -3.13
N ASP A 109 -2.87 7.97 -2.59
CA ASP A 109 -3.36 8.02 -1.20
C ASP A 109 -4.44 6.96 -0.93
N ASP A 110 -5.39 6.78 -1.85
CA ASP A 110 -6.40 5.72 -1.74
C ASP A 110 -5.77 4.31 -1.76
N ILE A 111 -4.77 4.07 -2.60
CA ILE A 111 -3.99 2.82 -2.60
C ILE A 111 -3.38 2.59 -1.21
N LEU A 112 -2.69 3.59 -0.65
CA LEU A 112 -1.97 3.48 0.61
C LEU A 112 -2.89 3.16 1.79
N ARG A 113 -4.13 3.67 1.78
CA ARG A 113 -5.16 3.44 2.80
C ARG A 113 -5.79 2.05 2.73
N ARG A 114 -5.86 1.46 1.54
CA ARG A 114 -6.52 0.16 1.31
C ARG A 114 -5.56 -1.01 1.34
N ALA A 115 -4.35 -0.82 0.83
CA ALA A 115 -3.32 -1.84 0.86
C ALA A 115 -2.81 -2.02 2.30
N PRO A 116 -2.64 -3.26 2.79
CA PRO A 116 -2.05 -3.52 4.09
C PRO A 116 -0.71 -2.81 4.29
N VAL A 117 -0.39 -2.51 5.55
CA VAL A 117 0.89 -1.88 5.91
C VAL A 117 2.11 -2.72 5.51
N THR A 118 1.94 -4.05 5.46
CA THR A 118 2.95 -5.03 5.07
C THR A 118 3.17 -5.11 3.55
N THR A 119 2.24 -4.58 2.75
CA THR A 119 2.34 -4.58 1.28
C THR A 119 3.34 -3.52 0.83
N ASN A 120 4.34 -3.92 0.05
CA ASN A 120 5.32 -2.99 -0.52
C ASN A 120 5.00 -2.58 -1.97
N GLU A 121 4.17 -3.34 -2.68
CA GLU A 121 3.92 -3.14 -4.12
C GLU A 121 2.47 -3.48 -4.49
N VAL A 122 1.93 -2.74 -5.44
CA VAL A 122 0.65 -3.02 -6.11
C VAL A 122 0.81 -2.95 -7.62
N PHE A 123 -0.14 -3.50 -8.36
CA PHE A 123 -0.13 -3.53 -9.82
C PHE A 123 -1.30 -2.73 -10.38
N LEU A 124 -0.98 -1.72 -11.19
CA LEU A 124 -1.95 -0.97 -11.98
C LEU A 124 -2.41 -1.78 -13.18
N GLN A 125 -3.67 -1.59 -13.52
CA GLN A 125 -4.36 -2.16 -14.67
C GLN A 125 -4.73 -1.05 -15.67
N VAL A 126 -4.91 -1.43 -16.94
CA VAL A 126 -5.25 -0.52 -18.05
C VAL A 126 -6.60 0.19 -17.90
N ASN A 127 -7.51 -0.40 -17.11
CA ASN A 127 -8.80 0.19 -16.73
C ASN A 127 -8.66 1.16 -15.52
N GLY A 128 -7.42 1.51 -15.14
CA GLY A 128 -7.06 2.34 -13.99
C GLY A 128 -7.26 1.68 -12.63
N GLU A 129 -7.63 0.40 -12.58
CA GLU A 129 -7.74 -0.34 -11.32
C GLU A 129 -6.36 -0.68 -10.79
N TRP A 130 -6.29 -1.07 -9.53
CA TRP A 130 -5.09 -1.63 -8.95
C TRP A 130 -5.43 -2.84 -8.09
N ARG A 131 -4.46 -3.75 -7.95
CA ARG A 131 -4.54 -4.90 -7.04
C ARG A 131 -3.18 -5.31 -6.48
N THR A 132 -3.18 -5.98 -5.35
CA THR A 132 -2.00 -6.67 -4.81
C THR A 132 -1.64 -7.88 -5.66
N ARG A 133 -0.42 -8.40 -5.47
CA ARG A 133 0.10 -9.56 -6.20
C ARG A 133 -0.82 -10.79 -6.09
N ASP A 134 -1.32 -11.04 -4.89
CA ASP A 134 -2.24 -12.12 -4.54
C ASP A 134 -3.71 -11.81 -4.86
N GLY A 135 -4.02 -10.58 -5.28
CA GLY A 135 -5.38 -10.14 -5.58
C GLY A 135 -6.30 -9.97 -4.37
N GLN A 136 -5.79 -10.14 -3.14
CA GLN A 136 -6.61 -10.02 -1.93
C GLN A 136 -7.09 -8.58 -1.66
N PHE A 137 -6.30 -7.59 -2.09
CA PHE A 137 -6.63 -6.19 -1.97
C PHE A 137 -6.64 -5.54 -3.35
N ALA A 138 -7.66 -4.73 -3.61
CA ALA A 138 -7.84 -4.06 -4.88
C ALA A 138 -8.59 -2.75 -4.70
N SER A 139 -8.72 -2.02 -5.81
CA SER A 139 -9.65 -0.90 -5.94
C SER A 139 -11.08 -1.29 -5.56
N LEU A 140 -11.85 -0.35 -4.98
CA LEU A 140 -13.24 -0.60 -4.56
C LEU A 140 -14.11 -1.19 -5.67
N ARG A 141 -14.08 -0.57 -6.84
CA ARG A 141 -14.89 -0.98 -7.99
C ARG A 141 -14.55 -2.40 -8.46
N GLU A 142 -13.30 -2.83 -8.34
CA GLU A 142 -12.91 -4.22 -8.63
C GLU A 142 -13.36 -5.18 -7.52
N ALA A 143 -13.14 -4.84 -6.25
CA ALA A 143 -13.60 -5.64 -5.11
C ALA A 143 -15.14 -5.86 -5.13
N VAL A 144 -15.89 -4.80 -5.45
CA VAL A 144 -17.35 -4.85 -5.59
C VAL A 144 -17.77 -5.76 -6.74
N ARG A 145 -17.13 -5.68 -7.92
CA ARG A 145 -17.41 -6.58 -9.06
C ARG A 145 -17.22 -8.04 -8.68
N VAL A 146 -16.14 -8.34 -7.97
CA VAL A 146 -15.86 -9.70 -7.49
C VAL A 146 -16.99 -10.17 -6.57
N THR A 147 -17.38 -9.37 -5.55
CA THR A 147 -18.48 -9.74 -4.66
C THR A 147 -19.83 -9.89 -5.38
N ILE A 148 -20.16 -9.00 -6.32
CA ILE A 148 -21.42 -9.04 -7.08
C ILE A 148 -21.46 -10.27 -7.99
N ASN A 149 -20.35 -10.60 -8.65
CA ASN A 149 -20.27 -11.78 -9.49
C ASN A 149 -20.52 -13.05 -8.66
N TYR A 150 -19.98 -13.15 -7.44
CA TYR A 150 -20.28 -14.28 -6.55
C TYR A 150 -21.74 -14.34 -6.11
N THR A 151 -22.40 -13.19 -5.89
CA THR A 151 -23.83 -13.17 -5.51
C THR A 151 -24.78 -13.41 -6.69
N ASN A 152 -24.31 -13.22 -7.93
CA ASN A 152 -25.11 -13.41 -9.15
C ASN A 152 -24.90 -14.79 -9.81
N VAL A 153 -24.08 -15.66 -9.23
CA VAL A 153 -24.06 -17.09 -9.60
C VAL A 153 -25.38 -17.69 -9.10
N PRO A 154 -26.22 -18.31 -9.97
CA PRO A 154 -27.38 -19.04 -9.50
C PRO A 154 -26.90 -20.05 -8.46
N ALA A 155 -27.52 -20.04 -7.29
CA ALA A 155 -27.21 -20.96 -6.20
C ALA A 155 -27.43 -22.40 -6.69
N ASN A 156 -26.45 -22.98 -7.37
CA ASN A 156 -26.23 -24.39 -7.24
C ASN A 156 -25.96 -24.57 -5.74
N PRO A 157 -26.80 -25.34 -5.04
CA PRO A 157 -26.53 -25.61 -3.64
C PRO A 157 -25.08 -26.08 -3.53
N PRO A 158 -24.31 -25.62 -2.53
CA PRO A 158 -23.02 -26.23 -2.26
C PRO A 158 -23.25 -27.75 -2.23
N PRO A 159 -22.38 -28.56 -2.88
CA PRO A 159 -22.57 -30.01 -2.92
C PRO A 159 -22.90 -30.45 -1.50
N HIS A 160 -24.09 -31.04 -1.35
CA HIS A 160 -24.59 -31.48 -0.06
C HIS A 160 -23.45 -32.26 0.60
N PRO A 161 -23.04 -31.93 1.84
CA PRO A 161 -22.15 -32.80 2.58
C PRO A 161 -22.91 -34.12 2.71
N THR A 162 -22.48 -35.12 1.94
CA THR A 162 -22.92 -36.49 2.13
C THR A 162 -22.63 -36.79 3.58
N ARG A 163 -23.71 -37.00 4.33
CA ARG A 163 -23.72 -37.34 5.75
C ARG A 163 -22.94 -38.63 5.95
N ASN A 164 -21.63 -38.50 6.10
CA ASN A 164 -20.72 -39.45 6.70
C ASN A 164 -19.63 -38.60 7.37
N GLY A 165 -19.86 -38.30 8.65
CA GLY A 165 -18.93 -37.53 9.46
C GLY A 165 -17.61 -38.27 9.62
N GLN A 166 -16.60 -37.84 8.88
CA GLN A 166 -15.20 -38.04 9.22
C GLN A 166 -14.41 -36.87 8.63
N LEU A 167 -13.93 -35.95 9.48
CA LEU A 167 -12.90 -35.00 9.08
C LEU A 167 -11.69 -35.80 8.55
N PRO A 168 -11.05 -35.40 7.43
CA PRO A 168 -9.78 -36.00 7.02
C PRO A 168 -8.80 -35.90 8.19
N ARG A 169 -8.19 -37.03 8.59
CA ARG A 169 -7.16 -36.99 9.63
C ARG A 169 -5.98 -36.19 9.08
N PRO A 170 -5.42 -35.23 9.85
CA PRO A 170 -4.22 -34.54 9.43
C PRO A 170 -3.06 -35.52 9.26
N ASN A 171 -2.25 -35.28 8.23
CA ASN A 171 -1.04 -36.05 7.94
C ASN A 171 -0.11 -36.00 9.19
N PRO A 172 0.45 -37.14 9.65
CA PRO A 172 1.34 -37.18 10.81
C PRO A 172 2.56 -36.23 10.74
N ALA A 173 2.91 -35.72 9.56
CA ALA A 173 3.95 -34.70 9.40
C ALA A 173 3.55 -33.27 9.81
N GLU A 174 2.25 -32.94 9.91
CA GLU A 174 1.78 -31.59 10.29
C GLU A 174 1.49 -31.44 11.80
N LEU A 175 1.45 -32.55 12.55
CA LEU A 175 1.14 -32.54 13.98
C LEU A 175 2.33 -32.18 14.89
N GLU A 176 3.56 -32.16 14.37
CA GLU A 176 4.73 -31.77 15.17
C GLU A 176 4.89 -30.24 15.31
N CYS A 177 4.39 -29.44 14.37
CA CYS A 177 4.52 -27.98 14.44
C CYS A 177 3.58 -27.33 15.47
N LEU A 178 2.36 -27.87 15.65
CA LEU A 178 1.35 -27.25 16.53
C LEU A 178 1.59 -27.53 18.02
N ALA A 179 2.36 -28.56 18.38
CA ALA A 179 2.75 -28.83 19.75
C ALA A 179 3.86 -27.87 20.25
N PHE A 180 4.70 -27.34 19.35
CA PHE A 180 5.80 -26.44 19.71
C PHE A 180 5.35 -24.99 20.00
N PHE A 181 4.34 -24.48 19.28
CA PHE A 181 3.86 -23.11 19.50
C PHE A 181 2.98 -22.93 20.75
N SER A 182 2.38 -24.00 21.27
CA SER A 182 1.59 -23.94 22.51
C SER A 182 2.46 -23.82 23.77
N ILE A 183 3.60 -24.52 23.81
CA ILE A 183 4.50 -24.53 24.98
C ILE A 183 5.25 -23.20 25.10
N ILE A 184 5.73 -22.63 23.99
CA ILE A 184 6.44 -21.34 23.99
C ILE A 184 5.49 -20.20 24.41
N GLY A 185 4.23 -20.24 23.95
CA GLY A 185 3.20 -19.29 24.36
C GLY A 185 2.86 -19.36 25.85
N PHE A 186 2.77 -20.57 26.40
CA PHE A 186 2.51 -20.77 27.84
C PHE A 186 3.66 -20.29 28.72
N VAL A 187 4.92 -20.52 28.31
CA VAL A 187 6.10 -20.04 29.06
C VAL A 187 6.18 -18.51 29.03
N TRP A 188 5.86 -17.86 27.90
CA TRP A 188 5.81 -16.40 27.82
C TRP A 188 4.67 -15.79 28.64
N PHE A 189 3.50 -16.45 28.67
CA PHE A 189 2.36 -16.01 29.45
C PHE A 189 2.63 -16.10 30.96
N ILE A 190 3.27 -17.18 31.41
CA ILE A 190 3.71 -17.31 32.81
C ILE A 190 4.78 -16.26 33.15
N PHE A 191 5.75 -16.00 32.26
CA PHE A 191 6.77 -14.97 32.48
C PHE A 191 6.17 -13.56 32.57
N MET A 192 5.13 -13.27 31.77
CA MET A 192 4.42 -12.00 31.77
C MET A 192 3.61 -11.79 33.06
N ILE A 193 2.93 -12.85 33.55
CA ILE A 193 2.18 -12.79 34.81
C ILE A 193 3.14 -12.65 36.00
N HIS A 194 4.26 -13.36 36.02
CA HIS A 194 5.24 -13.25 37.10
C HIS A 194 5.91 -11.87 37.14
N ARG A 195 6.12 -11.22 35.98
CA ARG A 195 6.60 -9.82 35.92
C ARG A 195 5.55 -8.81 36.37
N LEU A 196 4.27 -9.05 36.08
CA LEU A 196 3.17 -8.18 36.51
C LEU A 196 2.92 -8.27 38.02
N LEU A 197 3.02 -9.46 38.62
CA LEU A 197 2.87 -9.66 40.06
C LEU A 197 4.03 -9.03 40.85
N ASN A 198 5.27 -9.15 40.37
CA ASN A 198 6.43 -8.48 41.00
C ASN A 198 6.38 -6.94 40.91
N CYS A 199 5.64 -6.37 39.96
CA CYS A 199 5.45 -4.91 39.88
C CYS A 199 4.35 -4.37 40.81
N LEU A 200 3.52 -5.25 41.39
CA LEU A 200 2.38 -4.87 42.24
C LEU A 200 2.60 -5.08 43.74
N ASN A 201 3.79 -5.53 44.18
CA ASN A 201 4.14 -5.76 45.60
C ASN A 201 3.09 -6.56 46.38
N LEU A 202 2.51 -7.59 45.75
CA LEU A 202 1.83 -8.68 46.45
C LEU A 202 2.67 -9.95 46.28
N VAL A 203 3.48 -10.22 47.30
CA VAL A 203 4.49 -11.29 47.55
C VAL A 203 5.91 -10.73 47.59
#